data_AF-D7F9Y2-F1
#
_entry.id   AF-D7F9Y2-F1
#
_cell.length_a   1.000
_cell.length_b   1.000
_cell.length_c   1.000
_cell.angle_alpha   90.00
_cell.angle_beta   90.00
_cell.angle_gamma   90.00
#
_symmetry.space_group_name_H-M   'P 1'
#
loop_
_entity.id
_entity.type
_entity.pdbx_description
1 polymer ?
#
loop_
_entity_poly.entity_id
_entity_poly.type
_entity_poly.pdbx_seq_one_letter_code
_entity_poly.pdbx_strand_id
1 'polypeptide(L)'
;LVIAQFFGVLPVAGVWPSSRPERVGFRWISLSLLAALILFVFSIVDCALSSKVVFDHGLKIYTISLSFSVICIFCFGVFLLISRRWPYIIRRTAECEQIFLEPEYDCSYGRGYSSRLRLWGVCMLVAALCEHSTYVGSALYNNHLAIVECKLDANFWQNYFQRERQQLFLIMHFTAWWIPFIEWTTLSMTFVWNFVDIFLILICRGMQMRFQKGNYADELYFWFCLSYVIIRVLNMMFAASSIPQEAKEISYTLYEIPTEFWCVELRRLNEIFLSDHFALSGKGYFLLTRRLIFAVAATLMVYELVLINQMAGSEV
;
A
#
# COMPACT_ATOMS: atom_id res chain seq x y z
N LEU A 1 11.38 -2.03 -12.66
CA LEU A 1 11.82 -3.43 -12.84
C LEU A 1 13.19 -3.70 -12.20
N VAL A 2 14.26 -2.97 -12.54
CA VAL A 2 15.59 -3.15 -11.89
C VAL A 2 15.50 -3.00 -10.36
N ILE A 3 14.89 -1.92 -9.88
CA ILE A 3 14.67 -1.68 -8.45
C ILE A 3 13.83 -2.81 -7.82
N ALA A 4 12.86 -3.36 -8.55
CA ALA A 4 12.01 -4.45 -8.07
C ALA A 4 12.75 -5.79 -7.93
N GLN A 5 13.87 -5.99 -8.63
CA GLN A 5 14.72 -7.16 -8.41
C GLN A 5 15.47 -7.08 -7.08
N PHE A 6 15.92 -5.87 -6.71
CA PHE A 6 16.63 -5.63 -5.46
C PHE A 6 15.73 -5.92 -4.26
N PHE A 7 14.50 -5.42 -4.27
CA PHE A 7 13.49 -5.68 -3.23
C PHE A 7 12.79 -7.04 -3.34
N GLY A 8 13.30 -7.96 -4.17
CA GLY A 8 12.74 -9.32 -4.30
C GLY A 8 11.28 -9.37 -4.77
N VAL A 9 10.76 -8.31 -5.41
CA VAL A 9 9.36 -8.26 -5.85
C VAL A 9 9.20 -8.98 -7.18
N LEU A 10 10.08 -8.68 -8.14
CA LEU A 10 10.03 -9.28 -9.48
C LEU A 10 11.39 -9.92 -9.83
N PRO A 11 11.60 -11.20 -9.51
CA PRO A 11 12.88 -11.87 -9.70
C PRO A 11 13.09 -12.32 -11.15
N VAL A 12 13.32 -11.35 -12.03
CA VAL A 12 13.70 -11.57 -13.43
C VAL A 12 15.17 -11.19 -13.61
N ALA A 13 15.89 -11.80 -14.56
CA ALA A 13 17.28 -11.50 -14.86
C ALA A 13 17.39 -10.72 -16.18
N GLY A 14 18.50 -9.99 -16.36
CA GLY A 14 18.82 -9.33 -17.64
C GLY A 14 18.00 -8.06 -17.94
N VAL A 15 17.44 -7.42 -16.92
CA VAL A 15 16.66 -6.19 -17.08
C VAL A 15 17.57 -4.98 -16.96
N TRP A 16 17.68 -4.21 -18.03
CA TRP A 16 18.37 -2.92 -18.03
C TRP A 16 17.75 -1.99 -19.08
N PRO A 17 17.71 -0.65 -18.86
CA PRO A 17 17.04 0.28 -19.79
C PRO A 17 17.56 0.25 -21.24
N SER A 18 18.83 -0.10 -21.45
CA SER A 18 19.45 -0.22 -22.78
C SER A 18 19.57 -1.66 -23.29
N SER A 19 19.11 -2.66 -22.53
CA SER A 19 19.19 -4.06 -22.94
C SER A 19 17.99 -4.46 -23.80
N ARG A 20 18.23 -5.33 -24.79
CA ARG A 20 17.17 -5.87 -25.64
C ARG A 20 16.21 -6.76 -24.83
N PRO A 21 14.90 -6.75 -25.12
CA PRO A 21 13.88 -7.57 -24.44
C PRO A 21 14.18 -9.08 -24.44
N GLU A 22 14.90 -9.57 -25.45
CA GLU A 22 15.33 -10.97 -25.59
C GLU A 22 16.23 -11.45 -24.43
N ARG A 23 17.04 -10.55 -23.86
CA ARG A 23 17.95 -10.86 -22.75
C ARG A 23 17.24 -11.03 -21.41
N VAL A 24 15.97 -10.63 -21.32
CA VAL A 24 15.17 -10.82 -20.12
C VAL A 24 14.79 -12.29 -20.01
N GLY A 25 15.12 -12.89 -18.87
CA GLY A 25 14.88 -14.31 -18.62
C GLY A 25 14.64 -14.60 -17.14
N PHE A 26 13.94 -15.69 -16.85
CA PHE A 26 13.77 -16.16 -15.48
C PHE A 26 14.89 -17.14 -15.14
N ARG A 27 15.56 -16.93 -13.99
CA ARG A 27 16.63 -17.81 -13.50
C ARG A 27 16.22 -18.40 -12.16
N TRP A 28 16.20 -19.72 -12.10
CA TRP A 28 15.90 -20.51 -10.89
C TRP A 28 16.94 -20.36 -9.78
N ILE A 29 18.16 -19.97 -10.12
CA ILE A 29 19.24 -19.70 -9.17
C ILE A 29 19.62 -18.24 -9.35
N SER A 30 19.05 -17.37 -8.51
CA SER A 30 19.39 -15.95 -8.47
C SER A 30 19.19 -15.38 -7.06
N LEU A 31 20.02 -14.40 -6.69
CA LEU A 31 19.89 -13.69 -5.41
C LEU A 31 18.53 -12.99 -5.28
N SER A 32 17.98 -12.49 -6.39
CA SER A 32 16.66 -11.86 -6.42
C SER A 32 15.53 -12.87 -6.15
N LEU A 33 15.62 -14.10 -6.68
CA LEU A 33 14.64 -15.15 -6.38
C LEU A 33 14.75 -15.62 -4.92
N LEU A 34 15.97 -15.75 -4.40
CA LEU A 34 16.18 -16.07 -2.99
C LEU A 34 15.56 -15.01 -2.08
N ALA A 35 15.82 -13.72 -2.36
CA ALA A 35 15.21 -12.60 -1.63
C ALA A 35 13.67 -12.64 -1.71
N ALA A 36 13.12 -12.90 -2.91
CA ALA A 36 11.68 -13.02 -3.11
C ALA A 36 11.05 -14.14 -2.28
N LEU A 37 11.71 -15.32 -2.21
CA LEU A 37 11.24 -16.45 -1.40
C LEU A 37 11.33 -16.15 0.10
N ILE A 38 12.42 -15.52 0.55
CA ILE A 38 12.58 -15.10 1.95
C ILE A 38 11.47 -14.12 2.34
N LEU A 39 11.20 -13.11 1.50
CA LEU A 39 10.16 -12.11 1.74
C LEU A 39 8.75 -12.71 1.69
N PHE A 40 8.50 -13.66 0.79
CA PHE A 40 7.23 -14.37 0.72
C PHE A 40 6.98 -15.19 2.00
N VAL A 41 7.96 -15.99 2.44
CA VAL A 41 7.87 -16.74 3.71
C VAL A 41 7.71 -15.80 4.90
N PHE A 42 8.48 -14.71 4.95
CA PHE A 42 8.37 -13.70 5.99
C PHE A 42 6.97 -13.09 6.04
N SER A 43 6.35 -12.78 4.89
CA SER A 43 4.98 -12.25 4.84
C SER A 43 3.94 -13.22 5.39
N ILE A 44 4.12 -14.52 5.19
CA ILE A 44 3.26 -15.56 5.78
C ILE A 44 3.42 -15.61 7.30
N VAL A 45 4.67 -15.55 7.78
CA VAL A 45 4.97 -15.53 9.22
C VAL A 45 4.40 -14.27 9.88
N ASP A 46 4.59 -13.09 9.28
CA ASP A 46 4.05 -11.82 9.76
C ASP A 46 2.52 -11.83 9.82
N CYS A 47 1.85 -12.44 8.83
CA CYS A 47 0.40 -12.64 8.83
C CYS A 47 -0.05 -13.59 9.95
N ALA A 48 0.63 -14.71 10.14
CA ALA A 48 0.29 -15.66 11.20
C ALA A 48 0.45 -15.02 12.59
N LEU A 49 1.53 -14.27 12.80
CA LEU A 49 1.78 -13.54 14.03
C LEU A 49 0.75 -12.42 14.25
N SER A 50 0.44 -11.64 13.21
CA SER A 50 -0.58 -10.59 13.28
C SER A 50 -1.96 -11.17 13.59
N SER A 51 -2.33 -12.30 12.99
CA SER A 51 -3.57 -13.01 13.33
C SER A 51 -3.59 -13.44 14.78
N LYS A 52 -2.48 -13.98 15.30
CA LYS A 52 -2.38 -14.37 16.71
C LYS A 52 -2.59 -13.19 17.66
N VAL A 53 -1.96 -12.03 17.39
CA VAL A 53 -2.17 -10.80 18.17
C VAL A 53 -3.66 -10.40 18.17
N VAL A 54 -4.32 -10.49 17.02
CA VAL A 54 -5.76 -10.19 16.89
C VAL A 54 -6.64 -11.18 17.65
N PHE A 55 -6.30 -12.47 17.66
CA PHE A 55 -7.03 -13.46 18.46
C PHE A 55 -6.86 -13.23 19.97
N ASP A 56 -5.65 -12.91 20.41
CA ASP A 56 -5.33 -12.77 21.84
C ASP A 56 -5.84 -11.45 22.44
N HIS A 57 -5.83 -10.36 21.66
CA HIS A 57 -6.12 -9.01 22.15
C HIS A 57 -7.36 -8.34 21.51
N GLY A 58 -8.05 -9.03 20.58
CA GLY A 58 -9.23 -8.55 19.87
C GLY A 58 -8.95 -7.78 18.58
N LEU A 59 -10.00 -7.22 17.96
CA LEU A 59 -9.85 -6.32 16.81
C LEU A 59 -9.57 -4.90 17.34
N LYS A 60 -8.32 -4.43 17.29
CA LYS A 60 -7.96 -3.02 17.57
C LYS A 60 -7.19 -2.40 16.39
N ILE A 61 -6.67 -1.18 16.53
CA ILE A 61 -5.89 -0.45 15.51
C ILE A 61 -4.74 -1.28 14.90
N TYR A 62 -4.14 -2.23 15.62
CA TYR A 62 -3.09 -3.11 15.07
C TYR A 62 -3.59 -4.13 14.03
N THR A 63 -4.91 -4.28 13.82
CA THR A 63 -5.50 -5.07 12.73
C THR A 63 -5.07 -4.57 11.34
N ILE A 64 -4.64 -3.31 11.24
CA ILE A 64 -4.03 -2.74 10.03
C ILE A 64 -2.82 -3.58 9.58
N SER A 65 -2.01 -4.08 10.53
CA SER A 65 -0.86 -4.94 10.22
C SER A 65 -1.29 -6.26 9.59
N LEU A 66 -2.42 -6.84 10.04
CA LEU A 66 -2.95 -8.07 9.46
C LEU A 66 -3.41 -7.84 8.01
N SER A 67 -4.23 -6.82 7.75
CA SER A 67 -4.66 -6.48 6.40
C SER A 67 -3.47 -6.20 5.47
N PHE A 68 -2.45 -5.51 5.99
CA PHE A 68 -1.22 -5.23 5.26
C PHE A 68 -0.45 -6.50 4.88
N SER A 69 -0.28 -7.42 5.82
CA SER A 69 0.44 -8.69 5.60
C SER A 69 -0.27 -9.59 4.58
N VAL A 70 -1.62 -9.68 4.62
CA VAL A 70 -2.41 -10.45 3.64
C VAL A 70 -2.24 -9.93 2.22
N ILE A 71 -2.29 -8.60 2.05
CA ILE A 71 -2.05 -7.96 0.74
C ILE A 71 -0.63 -8.27 0.27
N CYS A 72 0.37 -8.17 1.14
CA CYS A 72 1.75 -8.48 0.79
C CYS A 72 1.93 -9.93 0.32
N ILE A 73 1.33 -10.92 1.01
CA ILE A 73 1.36 -12.34 0.59
C ILE A 73 0.80 -12.48 -0.83
N PHE A 74 -0.37 -11.89 -1.08
CA PHE A 74 -1.00 -11.94 -2.39
C PHE A 74 -0.10 -11.32 -3.46
N CYS A 75 0.44 -10.13 -3.22
CA CYS A 75 1.26 -9.41 -4.18
C CYS A 75 2.59 -10.11 -4.47
N PHE A 76 3.32 -10.57 -3.45
CA PHE A 76 4.55 -11.36 -3.65
C PHE A 76 4.25 -12.67 -4.39
N GLY A 77 3.17 -13.37 -4.03
CA GLY A 77 2.76 -14.61 -4.71
C GLY A 77 2.44 -14.37 -6.19
N VAL A 78 1.67 -13.33 -6.51
CA VAL A 78 1.33 -12.95 -7.89
C VAL A 78 2.58 -12.57 -8.68
N PHE A 79 3.48 -11.74 -8.14
CA PHE A 79 4.68 -11.36 -8.88
C PHE A 79 5.69 -12.51 -9.04
N LEU A 80 5.76 -13.45 -8.10
CA LEU A 80 6.49 -14.69 -8.28
C LEU A 80 5.94 -15.51 -9.45
N LEU A 81 4.61 -15.64 -9.57
CA LEU A 81 3.98 -16.31 -10.71
C LEU A 81 4.21 -15.56 -12.03
N ILE A 82 4.05 -14.23 -12.02
CA ILE A 82 4.28 -13.37 -13.19
C ILE A 82 5.74 -13.46 -13.64
N SER A 83 6.71 -13.47 -12.71
CA SER A 83 8.14 -13.50 -13.03
C SER A 83 8.54 -14.66 -13.95
N ARG A 84 7.86 -15.81 -13.83
CA ARG A 84 8.10 -17.01 -14.65
C ARG A 84 7.59 -16.85 -16.08
N ARG A 85 6.48 -16.13 -16.28
CA ARG A 85 5.90 -15.83 -17.59
C ARG A 85 6.36 -14.50 -18.19
N TRP A 86 7.02 -13.66 -17.38
CA TRP A 86 7.47 -12.33 -17.76
C TRP A 86 8.37 -12.31 -19.02
N PRO A 87 9.33 -13.24 -19.22
CA PRO A 87 10.14 -13.26 -20.44
C PRO A 87 9.32 -13.42 -21.72
N TYR A 88 8.23 -14.20 -21.65
CA TYR A 88 7.32 -14.35 -22.79
C TYR A 88 6.51 -13.07 -23.01
N ILE A 89 5.93 -12.51 -21.94
CA ILE A 89 5.12 -11.28 -22.00
C ILE A 89 5.94 -10.13 -22.57
N ILE A 90 7.13 -9.85 -22.03
CA ILE A 90 7.94 -8.70 -22.43
C ILE A 90 8.42 -8.80 -23.88
N ARG A 91 8.74 -10.01 -24.37
CA ARG A 91 9.12 -10.23 -25.77
C ARG A 91 7.95 -9.98 -26.69
N ARG A 92 6.78 -10.55 -26.37
CA ARG A 92 5.58 -10.34 -27.18
C ARG A 92 5.13 -8.89 -27.20
N THR A 93 5.19 -8.21 -26.05
CA THR A 93 4.90 -6.78 -25.95
C THR A 93 5.88 -5.94 -26.79
N ALA A 94 7.16 -6.30 -26.81
CA ALA A 94 8.17 -5.61 -27.60
C ALA A 94 7.99 -5.82 -29.11
N GLU A 95 7.68 -7.04 -29.55
CA GLU A 95 7.32 -7.34 -30.95
C GLU A 95 6.12 -6.50 -31.39
N CYS A 96 5.08 -6.43 -30.56
CA CYS A 96 3.92 -5.59 -30.86
C CYS A 96 4.28 -4.10 -30.86
N GLU A 97 5.21 -3.64 -30.02
CA GLU A 97 5.64 -2.24 -29.97
C GLU A 97 6.48 -1.83 -31.19
N GLN A 98 7.24 -2.76 -31.77
CA GLN A 98 8.06 -2.49 -32.96
C GLN A 98 7.24 -2.05 -34.18
N ILE A 99 6.05 -2.63 -34.39
CA ILE A 99 5.15 -2.29 -35.51
C ILE A 99 4.76 -0.80 -35.45
N PHE A 100 4.56 -0.25 -34.25
CA PHE A 100 4.19 1.16 -34.07
C PHE A 100 5.37 2.13 -34.15
N LEU A 101 6.59 1.63 -34.29
CA LEU A 101 7.78 2.43 -34.59
C LEU A 101 8.01 2.56 -36.10
N GLU A 102 7.22 1.89 -36.93
CA GLU A 102 7.26 2.02 -38.38
C GLU A 102 6.80 3.44 -38.80
N PRO A 103 7.41 4.01 -39.86
CA PRO A 103 7.16 5.39 -40.29
C PRO A 103 5.70 5.68 -40.67
N GLU A 104 4.92 4.65 -41.00
CA GLU A 104 3.50 4.74 -41.34
C GLU A 104 2.59 4.99 -40.11
N TYR A 105 3.07 4.66 -38.91
CA TYR A 105 2.39 4.87 -37.62
C TYR A 105 3.07 5.97 -36.77
N ASP A 106 4.00 6.73 -37.35
CA ASP A 106 4.78 7.75 -36.65
C ASP A 106 3.90 8.95 -36.25
N CYS A 107 3.53 8.99 -34.97
CA CYS A 107 2.82 10.11 -34.37
C CYS A 107 3.76 10.92 -33.46
N SER A 108 3.67 12.25 -33.50
CA SER A 108 4.40 13.15 -32.59
C SER A 108 4.15 12.80 -31.11
N TYR A 109 2.93 12.34 -30.80
CA TYR A 109 2.54 11.89 -29.47
C TYR A 109 3.02 10.47 -29.14
N GLY A 110 3.48 9.67 -30.10
CA GLY A 110 4.15 8.38 -29.88
C GLY A 110 5.65 8.53 -29.64
N ARG A 111 6.30 9.51 -30.26
CA ARG A 111 7.73 9.79 -30.04
C ARG A 111 8.02 10.12 -28.58
N GLY A 112 9.04 9.47 -28.02
CA GLY A 112 9.43 9.65 -26.62
C GLY A 112 8.40 9.15 -25.59
N TYR A 113 7.40 8.38 -26.00
CA TYR A 113 6.41 7.79 -25.08
C TYR A 113 7.06 6.93 -23.99
N SER A 114 8.00 6.05 -24.36
CA SER A 114 8.74 5.21 -23.41
C SER A 114 9.52 6.05 -22.38
N SER A 115 10.12 7.16 -22.79
CA SER A 115 10.81 8.09 -21.88
C SER A 115 9.84 8.81 -20.93
N ARG A 116 8.68 9.24 -21.42
CA ARG A 116 7.62 9.85 -20.59
C ARG A 116 7.03 8.84 -19.61
N LEU A 117 6.76 7.61 -20.05
CA LEU A 117 6.28 6.53 -19.19
C LEU A 117 7.29 6.20 -18.08
N ARG A 118 8.57 6.18 -18.42
CA ARG A 118 9.67 6.01 -17.46
C ARG A 118 9.74 7.18 -16.48
N LEU A 119 9.60 8.42 -16.94
CA LEU A 119 9.55 9.60 -16.08
C LEU A 119 8.40 9.51 -15.06
N TRP A 120 7.20 9.15 -15.52
CA TRP A 120 6.06 8.90 -14.62
C TRP A 120 6.37 7.85 -13.56
N GLY A 121 6.93 6.71 -13.97
CA GLY A 121 7.35 5.65 -13.05
C GLY A 121 8.39 6.12 -12.03
N VAL A 122 9.37 6.92 -12.45
CA VAL A 122 10.38 7.50 -11.55
C VAL A 122 9.75 8.50 -10.58
N CYS A 123 8.89 9.41 -11.06
CA CYS A 123 8.20 10.38 -10.20
C CYS A 123 7.36 9.68 -9.12
N MET A 124 6.62 8.64 -9.46
CA MET A 124 5.80 7.88 -8.49
C MET A 124 6.67 7.09 -7.50
N LEU A 125 7.79 6.51 -7.95
CA LEU A 125 8.74 5.86 -7.05
C LEU A 125 9.38 6.83 -6.06
N VAL A 126 9.74 8.03 -6.51
CA VAL A 126 10.26 9.09 -5.64
C VAL A 126 9.20 9.55 -4.64
N ALA A 127 7.95 9.72 -5.09
CA ALA A 127 6.85 10.06 -4.20
C ALA A 127 6.63 8.99 -3.11
N ALA A 128 6.62 7.71 -3.49
CA ALA A 128 6.51 6.60 -2.54
C ALA A 128 7.69 6.55 -1.55
N LEU A 129 8.91 6.86 -2.02
CA LEU A 129 10.08 6.96 -1.15
C LEU A 129 9.95 8.13 -0.15
N CYS A 130 9.48 9.29 -0.61
CA CYS A 130 9.24 10.44 0.25
C CYS A 130 8.17 10.13 1.31
N GLU A 131 7.06 9.50 0.91
CA GLU A 131 6.00 9.07 1.82
C GLU A 131 6.56 8.14 2.91
N HIS A 132 7.28 7.09 2.53
CA HIS A 132 7.89 6.18 3.49
C HIS A 132 8.90 6.89 4.41
N SER A 133 9.72 7.78 3.86
CA SER A 133 10.70 8.54 4.65
C SER A 133 10.02 9.46 5.68
N THR A 134 8.91 10.12 5.29
CA THR A 134 8.13 10.95 6.20
C THR A 134 7.44 10.13 7.29
N TYR A 135 6.96 8.93 6.97
CA TYR A 135 6.42 7.98 7.95
C TYR A 135 7.49 7.58 8.97
N VAL A 136 8.66 7.12 8.51
CA VAL A 136 9.77 6.72 9.39
C VAL A 136 10.22 7.90 10.27
N GLY A 137 10.35 9.09 9.69
CA GLY A 137 10.68 10.31 10.44
C GLY A 137 9.66 10.63 11.54
N SER A 138 8.37 10.51 11.24
CA SER A 138 7.28 10.69 12.22
C SER A 138 7.34 9.62 13.32
N ALA A 139 7.56 8.36 12.96
CA ALA A 139 7.66 7.26 13.92
C ALA A 139 8.85 7.44 14.88
N LEU A 140 10.02 7.82 14.35
CA LEU A 140 11.21 8.11 15.15
C LEU A 140 10.99 9.31 16.09
N TYR A 141 10.37 10.38 15.60
CA TYR A 141 10.05 11.56 16.41
C TYR A 141 9.06 11.22 17.54
N ASN A 142 7.98 10.52 17.25
CA ASN A 142 7.00 10.08 18.25
C ASN A 142 7.58 9.07 19.25
N ASN A 143 8.58 8.28 18.84
CA ASN A 143 9.32 7.40 19.74
C ASN A 143 10.19 8.20 20.71
N HIS A 144 10.94 9.17 20.20
CA HIS A 144 11.75 10.06 21.02
C HIS A 144 10.88 10.83 22.03
N LEU A 145 9.78 11.42 21.56
CA LEU A 145 8.87 12.18 22.40
C LEU A 145 8.31 11.33 23.54
N ALA A 146 7.84 10.11 23.25
CA ALA A 146 7.33 9.21 24.27
C ALA A 146 8.37 8.87 25.35
N ILE A 147 9.63 8.61 24.97
CA ILE A 147 10.69 8.29 25.93
C ILE A 147 10.98 9.48 26.86
N VAL A 148 11.07 10.69 26.29
CA VAL A 148 11.38 11.91 27.05
C VAL A 148 10.22 12.34 27.94
N GLU A 149 9.00 12.38 27.40
CA GLU A 149 7.82 12.87 28.13
C GLU A 149 7.36 11.88 29.21
N CYS A 150 7.33 10.58 28.91
CA CYS A 150 6.89 9.56 29.86
C CYS A 150 8.04 9.04 30.75
N LYS A 151 9.26 9.56 30.61
CA LYS A 151 10.47 9.15 31.36
C LYS A 151 10.66 7.63 31.39
N LEU A 152 10.50 6.98 30.23
CA LEU A 152 10.68 5.53 30.12
C LEU A 152 12.16 5.15 30.25
N ASP A 153 12.46 4.19 31.11
CA ASP A 153 13.78 3.55 31.19
C ASP A 153 13.87 2.44 30.13
N ALA A 154 13.88 2.83 28.86
CA ALA A 154 13.91 1.92 27.72
C ALA A 154 14.92 2.35 26.65
N ASN A 155 15.60 1.37 26.05
CA ASN A 155 16.48 1.62 24.91
C ASN A 155 15.69 2.18 23.72
N PHE A 156 16.20 3.25 23.08
CA PHE A 156 15.53 3.93 21.96
C PHE A 156 15.08 2.97 20.85
N TRP A 157 16.02 2.15 20.34
CA TRP A 157 15.77 1.22 19.24
C TRP A 157 14.82 0.08 19.63
N GLN A 158 14.97 -0.44 20.85
CA GLN A 158 14.10 -1.49 21.35
C GLN A 158 12.65 -1.02 21.42
N ASN A 159 12.43 0.18 21.99
CA ASN A 159 11.10 0.78 22.08
C ASN A 159 10.52 1.09 20.71
N TYR A 160 11.34 1.63 19.78
CA TYR A 160 10.94 1.89 18.41
C TYR A 160 10.42 0.63 17.71
N PHE A 161 11.24 -0.43 17.66
CA PHE A 161 10.85 -1.66 16.96
C PHE A 161 9.69 -2.38 17.64
N GLN A 162 9.61 -2.36 18.98
CA GLN A 162 8.46 -2.95 19.69
C GLN A 162 7.15 -2.23 19.37
N ARG A 163 7.17 -0.90 19.20
CA ARG A 163 5.99 -0.12 18.82
C ARG A 163 5.57 -0.37 17.37
N GLU A 164 6.53 -0.33 16.45
CA GLU A 164 6.27 -0.46 15.01
C GLU A 164 5.92 -1.90 14.60
N ARG A 165 6.52 -2.90 15.26
CA ARG A 165 6.45 -4.32 14.87
C ARG A 165 6.24 -5.24 16.07
N GLN A 166 5.26 -4.93 16.92
CA GLN A 166 4.94 -5.71 18.12
C GLN A 166 4.79 -7.21 17.86
N GLN A 167 4.23 -7.60 16.71
CA GLN A 167 3.99 -9.01 16.38
C GLN A 167 5.27 -9.84 16.26
N LEU A 168 6.39 -9.25 15.83
CA LEU A 168 7.66 -9.95 15.68
C LEU A 168 8.31 -10.27 17.04
N PHE A 169 8.05 -9.43 18.05
CA PHE A 169 8.55 -9.60 19.41
C PHE A 169 7.80 -10.65 20.22
N LEU A 170 6.73 -11.25 19.68
CA LEU A 170 6.08 -12.42 20.28
C LEU A 170 6.97 -13.68 20.23
N ILE A 171 7.85 -13.77 19.24
CA ILE A 171 8.72 -14.94 19.03
C ILE A 171 10.21 -14.56 19.13
N MET A 172 10.58 -13.34 18.71
CA MET A 172 11.98 -12.92 18.66
C MET A 172 12.36 -12.03 19.83
N HIS A 173 13.47 -12.36 20.51
CA HIS A 173 14.11 -11.46 21.46
C HIS A 173 14.89 -10.37 20.73
N PHE A 174 14.84 -9.14 21.26
CA PHE A 174 15.54 -8.01 20.68
C PHE A 174 17.05 -8.23 20.72
N THR A 175 17.68 -8.29 19.54
CA THR A 175 19.13 -8.24 19.38
C THR A 175 19.48 -7.34 18.19
N ALA A 176 20.62 -6.65 18.26
CA ALA A 176 21.01 -5.64 17.28
C ALA A 176 21.15 -6.19 15.84
N TRP A 177 21.46 -7.48 15.69
CA TRP A 177 21.59 -8.13 14.39
C TRP A 177 20.27 -8.27 13.61
N TRP A 178 19.12 -8.27 14.31
CA TRP A 178 17.82 -8.33 13.65
C TRP A 178 17.37 -6.98 13.07
N ILE A 179 17.94 -5.86 13.52
CA ILE A 179 17.61 -4.51 13.07
C ILE A 179 17.67 -4.37 11.54
N PRO A 180 18.82 -4.65 10.87
CA PRO A 180 18.91 -4.51 9.42
C PRO A 180 17.96 -5.46 8.68
N PHE A 181 17.67 -6.64 9.24
CA PHE A 181 16.74 -7.59 8.64
C PHE A 181 15.29 -7.10 8.72
N ILE A 182 14.84 -6.63 9.89
CA ILE A 182 13.47 -6.11 10.09
C ILE A 182 13.24 -4.85 9.25
N GLU A 183 14.25 -3.98 9.17
CA GLU A 183 14.17 -2.78 8.35
C GLU A 183 14.07 -3.15 6.86
N TRP A 184 14.92 -4.07 6.40
CA TRP A 184 14.88 -4.56 5.02
C TRP A 184 13.54 -5.20 4.64
N THR A 185 13.00 -6.08 5.48
CA THR A 185 11.72 -6.74 5.21
C THR A 185 10.57 -5.75 5.23
N THR A 186 10.58 -4.79 6.16
CA THR A 186 9.58 -3.71 6.23
C THR A 186 9.60 -2.83 4.99
N LEU A 187 10.79 -2.37 4.60
CA LEU A 187 10.98 -1.58 3.38
C LEU A 187 10.55 -2.35 2.13
N SER A 188 10.83 -3.65 2.07
CA SER A 188 10.44 -4.49 0.93
C SER A 188 8.92 -4.69 0.84
N MET A 189 8.25 -4.85 1.98
CA MET A 189 6.78 -4.97 2.03
C MET A 189 6.08 -3.67 1.60
N THR A 190 6.53 -2.51 2.09
CA THR A 190 5.99 -1.21 1.67
C THR A 190 6.31 -0.92 0.20
N PHE A 191 7.47 -1.36 -0.29
CA PHE A 191 7.81 -1.27 -1.70
C PHE A 191 6.91 -2.13 -2.58
N VAL A 192 6.61 -3.39 -2.19
CA VAL A 192 5.65 -4.24 -2.93
C VAL A 192 4.32 -3.56 -3.11
N TRP A 193 3.79 -3.01 -2.01
CA TRP A 193 2.51 -2.33 -1.99
C TRP A 193 2.43 -1.20 -3.02
N ASN A 194 3.43 -0.32 -3.01
CA ASN A 194 3.54 0.79 -3.98
C ASN A 194 3.86 0.31 -5.40
N PHE A 195 4.66 -0.74 -5.52
CA PHE A 195 5.07 -1.28 -6.82
C PHE A 195 3.89 -1.84 -7.61
N VAL A 196 2.91 -2.47 -6.96
CA VAL A 196 1.68 -2.94 -7.62
C VAL A 196 0.94 -1.78 -8.27
N ASP A 197 0.74 -0.67 -7.56
CA ASP A 197 0.01 0.48 -8.11
C ASP A 197 0.75 1.12 -9.26
N ILE A 198 2.05 1.34 -9.08
CA ILE A 198 2.89 1.93 -10.12
C ILE A 198 2.88 1.01 -11.35
N PHE A 199 2.99 -0.30 -11.15
CA PHE A 199 2.94 -1.28 -12.24
C PHE A 199 1.61 -1.23 -13.00
N LEU A 200 0.47 -1.22 -12.29
CA LEU A 200 -0.85 -1.11 -12.89
C LEU A 200 -1.04 0.23 -13.62
N ILE A 201 -0.67 1.36 -13.01
CA ILE A 201 -0.78 2.69 -13.64
C ILE A 201 0.04 2.75 -14.93
N LEU A 202 1.26 2.21 -14.92
CA LEU A 202 2.11 2.20 -16.12
C LEU A 202 1.54 1.31 -17.22
N ILE A 203 0.92 0.16 -16.89
CA ILE A 203 0.24 -0.68 -17.87
C ILE A 203 -1.00 0.01 -18.42
N CYS A 204 -1.88 0.54 -17.55
CA CYS A 204 -3.08 1.27 -17.96
C CYS A 204 -2.74 2.46 -18.87
N ARG A 205 -1.72 3.24 -18.51
CA ARG A 205 -1.23 4.35 -19.35
C ARG A 205 -0.62 3.84 -20.66
N GLY A 206 0.02 2.67 -20.61
CA GLY A 206 0.49 1.88 -21.76
C GLY A 206 -0.63 1.58 -22.75
N MET A 207 -1.74 1.07 -22.23
CA MET A 207 -2.90 0.63 -23.02
C MET A 207 -3.73 1.80 -23.53
N GLN A 208 -3.99 2.82 -22.70
CA GLN A 208 -4.78 4.01 -23.06
C GLN A 208 -4.24 4.74 -24.30
N MET A 209 -2.91 4.74 -24.45
CA MET A 209 -2.24 5.34 -25.60
C MET A 209 -2.36 4.51 -26.88
N ARG A 210 -2.53 3.19 -26.75
CA ARG A 210 -2.52 2.23 -27.86
C ARG A 210 -3.92 2.01 -28.43
N PHE A 211 -4.98 2.17 -27.63
CA PHE A 211 -6.33 1.83 -28.04
C PHE A 211 -7.32 2.96 -27.77
N GLN A 212 -7.34 3.96 -28.66
CA GLN A 212 -8.52 4.81 -28.86
C GLN A 212 -9.68 4.07 -29.57
N LYS A 213 -9.50 2.80 -29.96
CA LYS A 213 -10.53 1.91 -30.51
C LYS A 213 -10.55 0.61 -29.70
N GLY A 214 -11.61 0.42 -28.91
CA GLY A 214 -11.68 -0.57 -27.83
C GLY A 214 -11.86 -2.02 -28.29
N ASN A 215 -11.16 -2.93 -27.62
CA ASN A 215 -11.30 -4.38 -27.74
C ASN A 215 -11.82 -4.96 -26.41
N TYR A 216 -12.56 -6.06 -26.42
CA TYR A 216 -13.23 -6.61 -25.22
C TYR A 216 -12.28 -6.98 -24.08
N ALA A 217 -11.06 -7.43 -24.39
CA ALA A 217 -10.06 -7.77 -23.39
C ALA A 217 -9.55 -6.54 -22.61
N ASP A 218 -9.49 -5.38 -23.28
CA ASP A 218 -9.01 -4.13 -22.67
C ASP A 218 -10.05 -3.55 -21.72
N GLU A 219 -11.33 -3.64 -22.12
CA GLU A 219 -12.48 -3.31 -21.28
C GLU A 219 -12.45 -4.12 -19.98
N LEU A 220 -12.28 -5.45 -20.10
CA LEU A 220 -12.23 -6.35 -18.94
C LEU A 220 -11.03 -6.04 -18.02
N TYR A 221 -9.87 -5.69 -18.59
CA TYR A 221 -8.70 -5.27 -17.82
C TYR A 221 -8.90 -3.93 -17.11
N PHE A 222 -9.53 -2.96 -17.77
CA PHE A 222 -9.87 -1.67 -17.16
C PHE A 222 -10.78 -1.85 -15.95
N TRP A 223 -11.87 -2.64 -16.08
CA TRP A 223 -12.78 -2.94 -14.96
C TRP A 223 -12.09 -3.72 -13.83
N PHE A 224 -11.17 -4.62 -14.15
CA PHE A 224 -10.35 -5.28 -13.15
C PHE A 224 -9.47 -4.29 -12.37
N CYS A 225 -8.77 -3.39 -13.06
CA CYS A 225 -7.93 -2.38 -12.41
C CYS A 225 -8.75 -1.39 -11.57
N LEU A 226 -9.89 -0.94 -12.10
CA LEU A 226 -10.81 -0.04 -11.40
C LEU A 226 -11.37 -0.70 -10.14
N SER A 227 -11.86 -1.93 -10.25
CA SER A 227 -12.39 -2.68 -9.09
C SER A 227 -11.30 -2.95 -8.04
N TYR A 228 -10.07 -3.28 -8.45
CA TYR A 228 -8.94 -3.45 -7.53
C TYR A 228 -8.65 -2.15 -6.76
N VAL A 229 -8.57 -1.00 -7.45
CA VAL A 229 -8.34 0.30 -6.82
C VAL A 229 -9.49 0.65 -5.87
N ILE A 230 -10.75 0.45 -6.27
CA ILE A 230 -11.92 0.71 -5.43
C ILE A 230 -11.89 -0.15 -4.16
N ILE A 231 -11.71 -1.47 -4.29
CA ILE A 231 -11.65 -2.39 -3.14
C ILE A 231 -10.54 -1.97 -2.16
N ARG A 232 -9.38 -1.59 -2.69
CA ARG A 232 -8.24 -1.18 -1.88
C ARG A 232 -8.49 0.15 -1.16
N VAL A 233 -9.03 1.16 -1.85
CA VAL A 233 -9.39 2.44 -1.23
C VAL A 233 -10.44 2.23 -0.14
N LEU A 234 -11.45 1.39 -0.41
CA LEU A 234 -12.47 1.03 0.59
C LEU A 234 -11.85 0.35 1.82
N ASN A 235 -10.96 -0.64 1.63
CA ASN A 235 -10.27 -1.29 2.74
C ASN A 235 -9.48 -0.30 3.60
N MET A 236 -8.75 0.63 2.97
CA MET A 236 -8.00 1.67 3.68
C MET A 236 -8.93 2.63 4.43
N MET A 237 -10.03 3.05 3.80
CA MET A 237 -11.03 3.93 4.43
C MET A 237 -11.73 3.22 5.60
N PHE A 238 -12.04 1.93 5.48
CA PHE A 238 -12.61 1.14 6.57
C PHE A 238 -11.65 1.02 7.75
N ALA A 239 -10.37 0.72 7.49
CA ALA A 239 -9.34 0.68 8.52
C ALA A 239 -9.17 2.04 9.21
N ALA A 240 -9.12 3.13 8.44
CA ALA A 240 -9.01 4.48 8.99
C ALA A 240 -10.27 4.90 9.78
N SER A 241 -11.45 4.38 9.41
CA SER A 241 -12.71 4.66 10.11
C SER A 241 -12.86 3.94 11.46
N SER A 242 -12.00 2.97 11.78
CA SER A 242 -12.01 2.34 13.11
C SER A 242 -11.43 3.26 14.18
N ILE A 243 -10.51 4.17 13.82
CA ILE A 243 -9.87 5.12 14.76
C ILE A 243 -10.90 5.86 15.64
N PRO A 244 -11.92 6.54 15.10
CA PRO A 244 -12.92 7.22 15.93
C PRO A 244 -13.80 6.26 16.73
N GLN A 245 -13.96 5.02 16.29
CA GLN A 245 -14.74 4.01 17.01
C GLN A 245 -14.00 3.55 18.26
N GLU A 246 -12.71 3.25 18.13
CA GLU A 246 -11.81 2.88 19.24
C GLU A 246 -11.67 4.03 20.25
N ALA A 247 -11.51 5.26 19.76
CA ALA A 247 -11.46 6.44 20.63
C ALA A 247 -12.73 6.58 21.49
N LYS A 248 -13.90 6.28 20.89
CA LYS A 248 -15.17 6.32 21.60
C LYS A 248 -15.28 5.20 22.64
N GLU A 249 -14.81 3.99 22.35
CA GLU A 249 -14.77 2.90 23.33
C GLU A 249 -13.91 3.23 24.54
N ILE A 250 -12.73 3.83 24.35
CA ILE A 250 -11.88 4.27 25.45
C ILE A 250 -12.62 5.29 26.34
N SER A 251 -13.34 6.24 25.74
CA SER A 251 -14.13 7.21 26.50
C SER A 251 -15.25 6.56 27.31
N TYR A 252 -15.89 5.52 26.78
CA TYR A 252 -16.93 4.79 27.52
C TYR A 252 -16.37 4.09 28.74
N THR A 253 -15.25 3.38 28.60
CA THR A 253 -14.57 2.76 29.74
C THR A 253 -14.10 3.79 30.77
N LEU A 254 -13.71 4.99 30.32
CA LEU A 254 -13.33 6.09 31.22
C LEU A 254 -14.49 6.52 32.12
N TYR A 255 -15.70 6.61 31.56
CA TYR A 255 -16.90 7.06 32.26
C TYR A 255 -17.56 6.00 33.13
N GLU A 256 -17.13 4.73 33.06
CA GLU A 256 -17.56 3.69 34.00
C GLU A 256 -17.04 3.95 35.42
N ILE A 257 -15.93 4.70 35.55
CA ILE A 257 -15.32 5.02 36.83
C ILE A 257 -15.90 6.35 37.35
N PRO A 258 -16.45 6.41 38.59
CA PRO A 258 -16.92 7.67 39.17
C PRO A 258 -15.80 8.72 39.22
N THR A 259 -16.15 9.98 38.93
CA THR A 259 -15.20 11.11 38.84
C THR A 259 -14.44 11.39 40.12
N GLU A 260 -14.95 10.93 41.27
CA GLU A 260 -14.30 11.00 42.58
C GLU A 260 -12.98 10.21 42.63
N PHE A 261 -12.85 9.14 41.84
CA PHE A 261 -11.66 8.28 41.80
C PHE A 261 -10.69 8.64 40.65
N TRP A 262 -10.94 9.73 39.94
CA TRP A 262 -10.11 10.12 38.81
C TRP A 262 -8.77 10.69 39.26
N CYS A 263 -7.68 10.09 38.81
CA CYS A 263 -6.36 10.71 38.93
C CYS A 263 -6.24 11.91 37.96
N VAL A 264 -5.24 12.76 38.20
CA VAL A 264 -4.98 13.96 37.38
C VAL A 264 -4.83 13.61 35.89
N GLU A 265 -4.18 12.48 35.59
CA GLU A 265 -4.00 12.00 34.21
C GLU A 265 -5.31 11.55 33.57
N LEU A 266 -6.22 10.94 34.35
CA LEU A 266 -7.54 10.54 33.85
C LEU A 266 -8.39 11.76 33.48
N ARG A 267 -8.28 12.82 34.28
CA ARG A 267 -8.94 14.11 34.00
C ARG A 267 -8.36 14.79 32.77
N ARG A 268 -7.03 14.80 32.61
CA ARG A 268 -6.35 15.34 31.41
C ARG A 268 -6.73 14.54 30.16
N LEU A 269 -6.79 13.21 30.26
CA LEU A 269 -7.23 12.34 29.18
C LEU A 269 -8.68 12.66 28.77
N ASN A 270 -9.58 12.86 29.74
CA ASN A 270 -10.95 13.26 29.47
C ASN A 270 -11.05 14.63 28.79
N GLU A 271 -10.23 15.60 29.20
CA GLU A 271 -10.14 16.91 28.54
C GLU A 271 -9.72 16.77 27.07
N ILE A 272 -8.72 15.92 26.78
CA ILE A 272 -8.30 15.62 25.41
C ILE A 272 -9.46 14.97 24.62
N PHE A 273 -10.21 14.02 25.21
CA PHE A 273 -11.38 13.42 24.55
C PHE A 273 -12.52 14.39 24.26
N LEU A 274 -12.65 15.45 25.05
CA LEU A 274 -13.64 16.49 24.84
C LEU A 274 -13.16 17.56 23.84
N SER A 275 -11.86 17.86 23.81
CA SER A 275 -11.30 18.92 22.96
C SER A 275 -10.92 18.44 21.56
N ASP A 276 -10.38 17.23 21.44
CA ASP A 276 -9.80 16.72 20.20
C ASP A 276 -10.72 15.75 19.45
N HIS A 277 -10.56 15.70 18.14
CA HIS A 277 -11.27 14.78 17.26
C HIS A 277 -10.33 13.68 16.79
N PHE A 278 -10.51 12.48 17.34
CA PHE A 278 -9.74 11.28 16.99
C PHE A 278 -10.23 10.63 15.69
N ALA A 279 -10.22 11.40 14.61
CA ALA A 279 -10.51 10.90 13.27
C ALA A 279 -9.59 11.58 12.25
N LEU A 280 -9.28 10.85 11.18
CA LEU A 280 -8.62 11.45 10.03
C LEU A 280 -9.51 12.55 9.44
N SER A 281 -9.00 13.78 9.47
CA SER A 281 -9.71 14.96 8.99
C SER A 281 -9.17 15.42 7.65
N GLY A 282 -10.06 15.70 6.71
CA GLY A 282 -9.74 16.39 5.46
C GLY A 282 -9.60 17.89 5.69
N LYS A 283 -8.55 18.35 6.40
CA LYS A 283 -8.31 19.77 6.72
C LYS A 283 -9.48 20.48 7.44
N GLY A 284 -10.22 19.75 8.27
CA GLY A 284 -11.36 20.27 9.01
C GLY A 284 -12.70 20.29 8.24
N TYR A 285 -12.71 19.97 6.94
CA TYR A 285 -13.96 19.94 6.16
C TYR A 285 -14.83 18.72 6.45
N PHE A 286 -14.19 17.57 6.71
CA PHE A 286 -14.90 16.33 7.04
C PHE A 286 -14.03 15.44 7.91
N LEU A 287 -14.69 14.55 8.66
CA LEU A 287 -14.06 13.51 9.48
C LEU A 287 -14.39 12.15 8.88
N LEU A 288 -13.35 11.34 8.66
CA LEU A 288 -13.51 10.01 8.08
C LEU A 288 -14.16 9.07 9.10
N THR A 289 -15.44 8.77 8.88
CA THR A 289 -16.24 7.84 9.69
C THR A 289 -16.93 6.82 8.79
N ARG A 290 -17.30 5.64 9.32
CA ARG A 290 -18.07 4.63 8.56
C ARG A 290 -19.31 5.24 7.90
N ARG A 291 -19.99 6.15 8.61
CA ARG A 291 -21.16 6.88 8.09
C ARG A 291 -20.82 7.76 6.89
N LEU A 292 -19.68 8.47 6.92
CA LEU A 292 -19.24 9.28 5.78
C LEU A 292 -18.92 8.42 4.56
N ILE A 293 -18.29 7.25 4.74
CA ILE A 293 -17.97 6.32 3.65
C ILE A 293 -19.25 5.90 2.91
N PHE A 294 -20.26 5.42 3.66
CA PHE A 294 -21.55 5.04 3.06
C PHE A 294 -22.30 6.24 2.46
N ALA A 295 -22.22 7.42 3.07
CA ALA A 295 -22.82 8.63 2.52
C ALA A 295 -22.21 9.02 1.17
N VAL A 296 -20.87 9.01 1.06
CA VAL A 296 -20.17 9.31 -0.20
C VAL A 296 -20.54 8.29 -1.28
N ALA A 297 -20.54 6.99 -0.96
CA ALA A 297 -20.96 5.94 -1.88
C ALA A 297 -22.40 6.11 -2.37
N ALA A 298 -23.33 6.44 -1.46
CA ALA A 298 -24.72 6.72 -1.81
C ALA A 298 -24.83 7.96 -2.70
N THR A 299 -24.10 9.03 -2.41
CA THR A 299 -24.11 10.23 -3.26
C THR A 299 -23.55 9.94 -4.66
N LEU A 300 -22.47 9.17 -4.78
CA LEU A 300 -21.93 8.74 -6.07
C LEU A 300 -22.98 7.96 -6.87
N MET A 301 -23.66 7.00 -6.23
CA MET A 301 -24.73 6.23 -6.88
C MET A 301 -25.88 7.14 -7.35
N VAL A 302 -26.27 8.14 -6.54
CA VAL A 302 -27.29 9.12 -6.92
C VAL A 302 -26.83 9.96 -8.12
N TYR A 303 -25.58 10.44 -8.12
CA TYR A 303 -25.02 11.19 -9.24
C TYR A 303 -25.01 10.38 -10.54
N GLU A 304 -24.56 9.13 -10.48
CA GLU A 304 -24.56 8.23 -11.65
C GLU A 304 -25.99 7.96 -12.16
N LEU A 305 -26.95 7.72 -11.25
CA LEU A 305 -28.36 7.54 -11.62
C LEU A 305 -28.95 8.79 -12.30
N VAL A 306 -28.64 9.99 -11.78
CA VAL A 306 -29.09 11.25 -12.37
C VAL A 306 -28.45 11.46 -13.75
N LEU A 307 -27.16 11.18 -13.89
CA LEU A 307 -26.45 11.29 -15.15
C LEU A 307 -27.05 10.36 -16.22
N ILE A 308 -27.30 9.10 -15.87
CA ILE A 308 -27.94 8.12 -16.77
C ILE A 308 -29.32 8.60 -17.21
N ASN A 309 -30.12 9.14 -16.28
CA ASN A 309 -31.45 9.65 -16.61
C ASN A 309 -31.38 10.89 -17.54
N GLN A 310 -30.40 11.78 -17.33
CA GLN A 310 -30.18 12.93 -18.21
C GLN A 310 -29.72 12.52 -19.61
N MET A 311 -28.82 11.53 -19.72
CA MET A 311 -28.39 11.00 -21.00
C MET A 311 -29.53 10.29 -21.75
N ALA A 312 -30.35 9.50 -21.05
CA ALA A 312 -31.53 8.86 -21.63
C ALA A 312 -32.58 9.88 -22.10
N GLY A 313 -32.70 11.04 -21.44
CA GLY A 313 -33.58 12.13 -21.86
C GLY A 313 -33.06 12.97 -23.03
N SER A 314 -31.80 12.79 -23.45
CA SER A 314 -31.16 13.54 -24.54
C SER A 314 -31.13 12.83 -25.90
N GLU A 315 -31.65 11.60 -25.98
CA GLU A 315 -31.79 10.83 -27.24
C GLU A 315 -33.11 11.10 -28.00
N VAL A 316 -33.70 12.30 -27.89
CA VAL A 316 -34.92 12.71 -28.63
C VAL A 316 -34.62 13.77 -29.68
#